data_AF-A0A526YN35-F1
#
_entry.id   AF-A0A526YN35-F1
#
_cell.length_a   1.000
_cell.length_b   1.000
_cell.length_c   1.000
_cell.angle_alpha   90.00
_cell.angle_beta   90.00
_cell.angle_gamma   90.00
#
_symmetry.space_group_name_H-M   'P 1'
#
loop_
_entity.id
_entity.type
_entity.pdbx_description
1 polymer ?
#
loop_
_entity_poly.entity_id
_entity_poly.type
_entity_poly.pdbx_seq_one_letter_code
_entity_poly.pdbx_strand_id
1 'polypeptide(L)'
;HFSVKGPLNVPRPVQGHPVVVQAGQSEDGRKLAAQSAEVIFTAHQNLASAQEFYRDIKARVAAVGRDPGQVLIMPGVAPFVGRTEEEARAKYQQLNELILPEDG
;
A
#
# COMPACT_ATOMS: atom_id res chain seq x y z
N HIS A 1 1.32 0.55 -27.51
CA HIS A 1 0.26 -0.39 -27.10
C HIS A 1 -1.15 0.12 -27.36
N PHE A 2 -1.44 1.43 -27.35
CA PHE A 2 -2.80 1.92 -27.59
C PHE A 2 -2.82 3.10 -28.58
N SER A 3 -3.93 3.24 -29.31
CA SER A 3 -4.28 4.42 -30.13
C SER A 3 -5.68 4.86 -29.71
N VAL A 4 -5.81 6.10 -29.22
CA VAL A 4 -7.05 6.62 -28.60
C VAL A 4 -7.47 7.89 -29.34
N LYS A 5 -8.67 7.90 -29.91
CA LYS A 5 -9.21 9.04 -30.69
C LYS A 5 -9.55 10.25 -29.80
N GLY A 6 -10.07 10.03 -28.59
CA GLY A 6 -10.55 11.07 -27.70
C GLY A 6 -11.77 11.86 -28.23
N PRO A 7 -12.24 12.89 -27.50
CA PRO A 7 -11.84 13.26 -26.13
C PRO A 7 -12.51 12.39 -25.07
N LEU A 8 -12.06 12.51 -23.81
CA LEU A 8 -12.76 11.96 -22.66
C LEU A 8 -14.11 12.65 -22.51
N ASN A 9 -15.22 11.89 -22.48
CA ASN A 9 -16.59 12.40 -22.48
C ASN A 9 -17.15 12.73 -21.09
N VAL A 10 -16.28 12.89 -20.08
CA VAL A 10 -16.67 13.24 -18.70
C VAL A 10 -15.99 14.55 -18.27
N PRO A 11 -16.65 15.37 -17.43
CA PRO A 11 -16.03 16.56 -16.85
C PRO A 11 -14.78 16.21 -16.04
N ARG A 12 -13.80 17.12 -16.02
CA ARG A 12 -12.62 16.97 -15.16
C ARG A 12 -13.04 17.03 -13.69
N PRO A 13 -12.62 16.08 -12.84
CA PRO A 13 -12.94 16.14 -11.41
C PRO A 13 -12.19 17.28 -10.73
N VAL A 14 -12.67 17.75 -9.57
CA VAL A 14 -12.05 18.85 -8.79
C VAL A 14 -10.57 18.59 -8.51
N GLN A 15 -10.23 17.34 -8.19
CA GLN A 15 -8.88 16.83 -7.94
C GLN A 15 -8.01 16.63 -9.19
N GLY A 16 -8.54 16.85 -10.40
CA GLY A 16 -7.84 16.60 -11.66
C GLY A 16 -7.79 15.12 -12.05
N HIS A 17 -7.33 14.25 -11.16
CA HIS A 17 -7.35 12.78 -11.29
C HIS A 17 -7.60 12.10 -9.93
N PRO A 18 -8.06 10.84 -9.89
CA PRO A 18 -8.13 10.07 -8.65
C PRO A 18 -6.74 9.87 -8.01
N VAL A 19 -6.71 9.64 -6.71
CA VAL A 19 -5.49 9.24 -6.01
C VAL A 19 -4.96 7.92 -6.56
N VAL A 20 -3.68 7.88 -6.93
CA VAL A 20 -3.02 6.70 -7.47
C VAL A 20 -2.44 5.85 -6.35
N VAL A 21 -3.11 4.73 -6.06
CA VAL A 21 -2.65 3.72 -5.10
C VAL A 21 -1.99 2.55 -5.84
N GLN A 22 -0.85 2.08 -5.35
CA GLN A 22 -0.10 0.97 -5.92
C GLN A 22 0.32 -0.04 -4.84
N ALA A 23 0.48 -1.33 -5.18
CA ALA A 23 0.78 -2.40 -4.21
C ALA A 23 1.90 -3.37 -4.66
N GLY A 24 2.63 -3.06 -5.72
CA GLY A 24 3.64 -3.93 -6.30
C GLY A 24 5.00 -3.75 -5.62
N GLN A 25 5.47 -4.82 -4.96
CA GLN A 25 6.72 -4.81 -4.19
C GLN A 25 7.95 -5.33 -4.96
N SER A 26 7.78 -5.83 -6.20
CA SER A 26 8.89 -6.23 -7.08
C SER A 26 9.72 -5.02 -7.51
N GLU A 27 10.94 -5.25 -8.01
CA GLU A 27 11.81 -4.17 -8.48
C GLU A 27 11.13 -3.27 -9.52
N ASP A 28 10.47 -3.85 -10.52
CA ASP A 28 9.73 -3.09 -11.52
C ASP A 28 8.47 -2.44 -10.95
N GLY A 29 7.81 -3.10 -9.98
CA GLY A 29 6.69 -2.52 -9.23
C GLY A 29 7.10 -1.25 -8.47
N ARG A 30 8.25 -1.28 -7.81
CA ARG A 30 8.81 -0.14 -7.07
C ARG A 30 9.25 0.98 -7.99
N LYS A 31 9.83 0.66 -9.16
CA LYS A 31 10.14 1.66 -10.20
C LYS A 31 8.88 2.37 -10.68
N LEU A 32 7.84 1.62 -11.02
CA LEU A 32 6.56 2.18 -11.46
C LEU A 32 5.90 3.02 -10.35
N ALA A 33 5.94 2.54 -9.10
CA ALA A 33 5.40 3.25 -7.96
C ALA A 33 6.14 4.58 -7.71
N ALA A 34 7.47 4.57 -7.79
CA ALA A 34 8.27 5.79 -7.66
C ALA A 34 7.88 6.85 -8.69
N GLN A 35 7.52 6.45 -9.92
CA GLN A 35 7.13 7.36 -10.99
C GLN A 35 5.71 7.93 -10.84
N SER A 36 4.77 7.19 -10.25
CA SER A 36 3.33 7.49 -10.39
C SER A 36 2.50 7.42 -9.11
N ALA A 37 2.91 6.65 -8.09
CA ALA A 37 2.09 6.41 -6.92
C ALA A 37 2.06 7.63 -5.99
N GLU A 38 0.90 7.84 -5.37
CA GLU A 38 0.68 8.77 -4.25
C GLU A 38 0.58 7.99 -2.93
N VAL A 39 0.09 6.75 -2.97
CA VAL A 39 0.06 5.82 -1.84
C VAL A 39 0.57 4.46 -2.27
N ILE A 40 1.43 3.84 -1.46
CA ILE A 40 1.91 2.48 -1.68
C ILE A 40 1.44 1.60 -0.53
N PHE A 41 0.57 0.64 -0.85
CA PHE A 41 0.20 -0.41 0.07
C PHE A 41 1.30 -1.47 0.14
N THR A 42 1.72 -1.84 1.35
CA THR A 42 2.78 -2.82 1.55
C THR A 42 2.47 -3.78 2.69
N ALA A 43 3.05 -4.97 2.66
CA ALA A 43 2.90 -5.99 3.69
C ALA A 43 4.27 -6.35 4.25
N HIS A 44 4.64 -5.70 5.36
CA HIS A 44 5.88 -6.00 6.10
C HIS A 44 5.53 -6.55 7.48
N GLN A 45 6.10 -7.70 7.82
CA GLN A 45 5.83 -8.40 9.08
C GLN A 45 6.67 -7.90 10.26
N ASN A 46 7.69 -7.08 10.00
CA ASN A 46 8.53 -6.49 11.04
C ASN A 46 8.97 -5.08 10.67
N LEU A 47 9.28 -4.29 11.71
CA LEU A 47 9.63 -2.88 11.57
C LEU A 47 10.89 -2.66 10.72
N ALA A 48 11.90 -3.54 10.85
CA ALA A 48 13.16 -3.41 10.12
C ALA A 48 12.94 -3.45 8.59
N SER A 49 12.21 -4.47 8.12
CA SER A 49 11.86 -4.62 6.70
C SER A 49 11.01 -3.45 6.20
N ALA A 50 10.07 -2.95 7.01
CA ALA A 50 9.23 -1.80 6.67
C ALA A 50 10.06 -0.51 6.51
N GLN A 51 11.03 -0.29 7.40
CA GLN A 51 11.91 0.87 7.35
C GLN A 51 12.89 0.81 6.17
N GLU A 52 13.38 -0.38 5.82
CA GLU A 52 14.20 -0.59 4.63
C GLU A 52 13.42 -0.24 3.36
N PHE A 53 12.22 -0.79 3.22
CA PHE A 53 11.33 -0.49 2.09
C PHE A 53 10.98 1.00 2.02
N TYR A 54 10.68 1.63 3.16
CA TYR A 54 10.43 3.06 3.24
C TYR A 54 11.60 3.85 2.66
N ARG A 55 12.83 3.59 3.12
CA ARG A 55 14.04 4.30 2.63
C ARG A 55 14.26 4.07 1.13
N ASP A 56 14.10 2.83 0.66
CA ASP A 56 14.23 2.46 -0.76
C ASP A 56 13.26 3.24 -1.64
N ILE A 57 11.96 3.25 -1.31
CA ILE A 57 10.97 4.00 -2.08
C ILE A 57 11.28 5.50 -2.05
N LYS A 58 11.57 6.08 -0.89
CA LYS A 58 11.83 7.53 -0.79
C LYS A 58 13.04 7.93 -1.64
N ALA A 59 14.09 7.12 -1.66
CA ALA A 59 15.26 7.33 -2.51
C ALA A 59 14.90 7.27 -4.01
N ARG A 60 14.08 6.28 -4.42
CA ARG A 60 13.64 6.14 -5.82
C ARG A 60 12.76 7.30 -6.28
N VAL A 61 11.84 7.75 -5.43
CA VAL A 61 10.97 8.91 -5.71
C VAL A 61 11.82 10.16 -5.93
N ALA A 62 12.81 10.41 -5.05
CA ALA A 62 13.76 11.51 -5.23
C ALA A 62 14.56 11.38 -6.53
N ALA A 63 15.04 10.17 -6.85
CA ALA A 63 15.85 9.91 -8.05
C ALA A 63 15.10 10.17 -9.37
N VAL A 64 13.76 10.08 -9.38
CA VAL A 64 12.92 10.43 -10.54
C VAL A 64 12.41 11.88 -10.50
N GLY A 65 12.93 12.72 -9.58
CA GLY A 65 12.65 14.14 -9.51
C GLY A 65 11.31 14.50 -8.85
N ARG A 66 10.67 13.56 -8.15
CA ARG A 66 9.43 13.80 -7.38
C ARG A 66 9.77 14.08 -5.92
N ASP A 67 8.91 14.82 -5.22
CA ASP A 67 9.03 15.05 -3.79
C ASP A 67 8.74 13.73 -3.02
N PRO A 68 9.70 13.17 -2.27
CA PRO A 68 9.47 11.99 -1.45
C PRO A 68 8.38 12.20 -0.39
N GLY A 69 8.13 13.44 0.05
CA GLY A 69 7.06 13.79 0.99
C GLY A 69 5.64 13.52 0.46
N GLN A 70 5.46 13.49 -0.87
CA GLN A 70 4.15 13.30 -1.50
C GLN A 70 3.76 11.83 -1.72
N VAL A 71 4.63 10.87 -1.37
CA VAL A 71 4.35 9.44 -1.51
C VAL A 71 4.16 8.80 -0.15
N LEU A 72 2.94 8.41 0.19
CA LEU A 72 2.62 7.78 1.47
C LEU A 72 2.90 6.28 1.40
N ILE A 73 3.56 5.74 2.43
CA ILE A 73 3.76 4.30 2.60
C ILE A 73 2.72 3.82 3.62
N MET A 74 1.87 2.88 3.21
CA MET A 74 0.74 2.38 3.99
C MET A 74 0.91 0.88 4.24
N PRO A 75 1.51 0.49 5.38
CA PRO A 75 1.57 -0.91 5.78
C PRO A 75 0.17 -1.46 6.08
N GLY A 76 -0.12 -2.67 5.58
CA GLY A 76 -1.29 -3.43 6.00
C GLY A 76 -1.12 -3.91 7.44
N VAL A 77 -2.11 -3.62 8.28
CA VAL A 77 -2.15 -4.06 9.68
C VAL A 77 -3.53 -4.66 9.99
N ALA A 78 -3.55 -5.71 10.79
CA ALA A 78 -4.77 -6.38 11.26
C ALA A 78 -4.81 -6.36 12.80
N PRO A 79 -5.28 -5.25 13.41
CA PRO A 79 -5.32 -5.13 14.86
C PRO A 79 -6.49 -5.91 15.47
N PHE A 80 -6.22 -6.66 16.54
CA PHE A 80 -7.25 -7.25 17.40
C PHE A 80 -7.37 -6.39 18.66
N VAL A 81 -8.57 -5.86 18.92
CA VAL A 81 -8.80 -4.86 19.97
C VAL A 81 -9.76 -5.39 21.03
N GLY A 82 -9.36 -5.33 22.30
CA GLY A 82 -10.16 -5.69 23.48
C GLY A 82 -10.02 -4.63 24.56
N ARG A 83 -10.93 -4.63 25.54
CA ARG A 83 -10.81 -3.77 26.74
C ARG A 83 -9.64 -4.19 27.61
N THR A 84 -9.27 -5.48 27.55
CA THR A 84 -8.06 -6.04 28.12
C THR A 84 -7.26 -6.80 27.06
N GLU A 85 -6.02 -7.14 27.38
CA GLU A 85 -5.18 -7.96 26.51
C GLU A 85 -5.78 -9.37 26.31
N GLU A 86 -6.36 -9.95 27.37
CA GLU A 86 -7.03 -11.24 27.34
C GLU A 86 -8.20 -11.22 26.35
N GLU A 87 -9.03 -10.17 26.36
CA GLU A 87 -10.12 -10.02 25.40
C GLU A 87 -9.61 -9.93 23.94
N ALA A 88 -8.50 -9.22 23.72
CA ALA A 88 -7.89 -9.12 22.39
C ALA A 88 -7.35 -10.47 21.91
N ARG A 89 -6.69 -11.22 22.80
CA ARG A 89 -6.17 -12.57 22.51
C ARG A 89 -7.29 -13.56 22.26
N ALA A 90 -8.39 -13.49 23.01
CA ALA A 90 -9.56 -14.34 22.80
C ALA A 90 -10.20 -14.09 21.42
N LYS A 91 -10.31 -12.83 20.98
CA LYS A 91 -10.79 -12.50 19.62
C LYS A 91 -9.88 -13.05 18.52
N TYR A 92 -8.56 -12.97 18.71
CA TYR A 92 -7.58 -13.54 17.80
C TYR A 92 -7.71 -15.06 17.68
N GLN A 93 -7.81 -15.76 18.83
CA GLN A 93 -7.98 -17.21 18.89
C GLN A 93 -9.28 -17.64 18.22
N GLN A 94 -10.40 -16.97 18.53
CA GLN A 94 -11.69 -17.26 17.92
C GLN A 94 -11.66 -17.10 16.39
N LEU A 95 -10.97 -16.09 15.86
CA LEU A 95 -10.82 -15.96 14.41
C LEU A 95 -10.04 -17.14 13.84
N ASN A 96 -8.93 -17.52 14.47
CA ASN A 96 -8.10 -18.62 13.99
C ASN A 96 -8.80 -19.99 14.05
N GLU A 97 -9.68 -20.22 15.03
CA GLU A 97 -10.50 -21.44 15.12
C GLU A 97 -11.50 -21.57 13.97
N LEU A 98 -11.84 -20.46 13.31
CA LEU A 98 -12.73 -20.42 12.16
C LEU A 98 -11.99 -20.51 10.81
N ILE A 99 -10.65 -20.55 10.82
CA ILE A 99 -9.86 -20.77 9.60
C ILE A 99 -9.98 -22.24 9.22
N LEU A 100 -10.38 -22.50 7.98
CA LEU A 100 -10.49 -23.85 7.46
C LEU A 100 -9.10 -24.49 7.38
N PRO A 101 -8.92 -25.79 7.71
CA PRO A 101 -7.62 -26.45 7.69
C PRO A 101 -6.87 -26.35 6.35
N GLU A 102 -7.59 -26.23 5.24
CA GLU A 102 -7.05 -26.03 3.90
C GLU A 102 -6.47 -24.63 3.63
N ASP A 103 -6.81 -23.64 4.47
CA ASP A 103 -6.44 -22.23 4.32
C ASP A 103 -5.39 -21.75 5.35
N GLY A 104 -4.92 -22.65 6.24
CA GLY A 104 -4.04 -22.37 7.38
C GLY A 104 -2.56 -22.66 7.15
#